data_AF-A0A9W9RWH9-F1
#
_entry.id   AF-A0A9W9RWH9-F1
#
_cell.length_a   1.000
_cell.length_b   1.000
_cell.length_c   1.000
_cell.angle_alpha   90.00
_cell.angle_beta   90.00
_cell.angle_gamma   90.00
#
_symmetry.space_group_name_H-M   'P 1'
#
loop_
_entity.id
_entity.type
_entity.pdbx_description
1 polymer ?
#
loop_
_entity_poly.entity_id
_entity_poly.type
_entity_poly.pdbx_seq_one_letter_code
_entity_poly.pdbx_strand_id
1 'polypeptide(L)'
;MGDLRSGKHYWNEHIFKTWARDSAFRLLYLFLLGDFGSDVKDSNRAYNAALFVVSHCGIFERRTRKMVREAYEERFDVSAKQLRELDKWEFHPPAPEYSEDDLTTESEDLSFDFDYDYYSDRS
;
A
#
# COMPACT_ATOMS: atom_id res chain seq x y z
N MET A 1 30.92 32.28 -4.14
CA MET A 1 30.81 30.82 -3.95
C MET A 1 29.34 30.48 -4.03
N GLY A 2 28.93 29.71 -5.03
CA GLY A 2 27.54 29.27 -5.17
C GLY A 2 27.24 28.12 -4.22
N ASP A 3 26.13 28.22 -3.50
CA ASP A 3 25.66 27.21 -2.56
C ASP A 3 25.37 25.89 -3.30
N LEU A 4 26.14 24.84 -2.99
CA LEU A 4 26.03 23.50 -3.58
C LEU A 4 24.79 22.73 -3.08
N ARG A 5 23.90 23.37 -2.29
CA ARG A 5 22.65 22.79 -1.80
C ARG A 5 21.45 23.01 -2.73
N SER A 6 21.64 23.64 -3.89
CA SER A 6 20.60 23.85 -4.90
C SER A 6 20.34 22.60 -5.76
N GLY A 7 20.03 21.47 -5.10
CA GLY A 7 19.66 20.20 -5.75
C GLY A 7 18.34 19.63 -5.23
N LYS A 8 17.63 20.36 -4.35
CA LYS A 8 16.38 19.92 -3.70
C LYS A 8 15.14 20.62 -4.25
N HIS A 9 15.11 20.91 -5.54
CA HIS A 9 13.89 21.35 -6.21
C HIS A 9 13.51 20.31 -7.27
N TYR A 10 12.23 19.92 -7.30
CA TYR A 10 11.54 19.02 -8.26
C TYR A 10 11.43 17.52 -7.92
N TRP A 11 11.33 17.13 -6.65
CA TRP A 11 10.67 15.86 -6.32
C TRP A 11 9.22 16.13 -5.94
N ASN A 12 8.31 16.04 -6.90
CA ASN A 12 6.89 16.19 -6.62
C ASN A 12 6.35 14.88 -6.04
N GLU A 13 6.39 14.78 -4.71
CA GLU A 13 5.92 13.62 -3.92
C GLU A 13 4.53 13.15 -4.37
N HIS A 14 3.67 14.09 -4.75
CA HIS A 14 2.33 13.81 -5.26
C HIS A 14 2.35 12.95 -6.53
N ILE A 15 3.26 13.24 -7.48
CA ILE A 15 3.38 12.47 -8.74
C ILE A 15 3.77 11.03 -8.45
N PHE A 16 4.71 10.80 -7.53
CA PHE A 16 5.14 9.46 -7.15
C PHE A 16 4.03 8.68 -6.43
N LYS A 17 3.26 9.35 -5.55
CA LYS A 17 2.10 8.73 -4.91
C LYS A 17 1.06 8.29 -5.94
N THR A 18 0.75 9.12 -6.94
CA THR A 18 -0.17 8.75 -8.02
C THR A 18 0.34 7.54 -8.80
N TRP A 19 1.61 7.52 -9.22
CA TRP A 19 2.18 6.39 -9.96
C TRP A 19 2.25 5.10 -9.14
N ALA A 20 2.55 5.21 -7.85
CA ALA A 20 2.54 4.08 -6.94
C ALA A 20 1.13 3.49 -6.83
N ARG A 21 0.10 4.34 -6.64
CA ARG A 21 -1.31 3.93 -6.58
C ARG A 21 -1.74 3.25 -7.88
N ASP A 22 -1.45 3.83 -9.04
CA ASP A 22 -1.73 3.22 -10.34
C ASP A 22 -1.04 1.85 -10.49
N SER A 23 0.20 1.73 -10.02
CA SER A 23 0.94 0.48 -10.04
C SER A 23 0.31 -0.58 -9.13
N ALA A 24 -0.21 -0.19 -7.96
CA ALA A 24 -0.95 -1.09 -7.08
C ALA A 24 -2.27 -1.55 -7.69
N PHE A 25 -3.00 -0.68 -8.41
CA PHE A 25 -4.20 -1.09 -9.15
C PHE A 25 -3.88 -2.07 -10.28
N ARG A 26 -2.77 -1.86 -11.01
CA ARG A 26 -2.30 -2.82 -12.02
C ARG A 26 -1.93 -4.16 -11.39
N LEU A 27 -1.26 -4.15 -10.23
CA LEU A 27 -0.93 -5.36 -9.49
C LEU A 27 -2.20 -6.12 -9.08
N LEU A 28 -3.19 -5.42 -8.52
CA LEU A 28 -4.49 -6.01 -8.18
C LEU A 28 -5.15 -6.65 -9.40
N TYR A 29 -5.16 -5.95 -10.54
CA TYR A 29 -5.71 -6.48 -11.78
C TYR A 29 -4.99 -7.75 -12.25
N LEU A 30 -3.65 -7.80 -12.16
CA LEU A 30 -2.87 -8.99 -12.47
C LEU A 30 -3.21 -10.17 -11.55
N PHE A 31 -3.36 -9.93 -10.24
CA PHE A 31 -3.85 -10.95 -9.31
C PHE A 31 -5.22 -11.45 -9.73
N LEU A 32 -6.15 -10.57 -10.08
CA LEU A 32 -7.51 -10.97 -10.49
C LEU A 32 -7.53 -11.77 -11.80
N LEU A 33 -6.66 -11.44 -12.77
CA LEU A 33 -6.58 -12.16 -14.05
C LEU A 33 -6.01 -13.57 -13.90
N GLY A 34 -5.08 -13.78 -12.97
CA GLY A 34 -4.43 -15.08 -12.77
C GLY A 34 -3.50 -15.51 -13.90
N ASP A 35 -3.13 -14.61 -14.83
CA ASP A 35 -2.25 -14.89 -15.97
C ASP A 35 -0.76 -14.83 -15.54
N PHE A 36 -0.34 -15.77 -14.69
CA PHE A 36 1.05 -15.92 -14.26
C PHE A 36 1.69 -17.13 -14.94
N GLY A 37 2.76 -16.89 -15.71
CA GLY A 37 3.39 -17.91 -16.56
C GLY A 37 4.19 -18.98 -15.81
N SER A 38 4.63 -18.72 -14.56
CA SER A 38 5.36 -19.68 -13.73
C SER A 38 5.04 -19.53 -12.24
N ASP A 39 4.34 -20.53 -11.69
CA ASP A 39 3.74 -20.50 -10.35
C ASP A 39 4.71 -20.08 -9.22
N VAL A 40 5.90 -20.69 -9.13
CA VAL A 40 6.82 -20.46 -8.00
C VAL A 40 7.60 -19.13 -8.07
N LYS A 41 8.07 -18.74 -9.27
CA LYS A 41 8.85 -17.50 -9.42
C LYS A 41 7.96 -16.28 -9.37
N ASP A 42 6.76 -16.40 -9.93
CA ASP A 42 5.79 -15.31 -9.94
C ASP A 42 5.17 -15.13 -8.55
N SER A 43 4.97 -16.20 -7.77
CA SER A 43 4.52 -16.14 -6.37
C SER A 43 5.43 -15.30 -5.46
N ASN A 44 6.76 -15.51 -5.50
CA ASN A 44 7.67 -14.70 -4.67
C ASN A 44 7.70 -13.22 -5.05
N ARG A 45 7.57 -12.90 -6.35
CA ARG A 45 7.49 -11.52 -6.82
C ARG A 45 6.16 -10.88 -6.43
N ALA A 46 5.06 -11.62 -6.60
CA ALA A 46 3.73 -11.25 -6.14
C ALA A 46 3.71 -10.95 -4.65
N TYR A 47 4.32 -11.83 -3.83
CA TYR A 47 4.46 -11.64 -2.40
C TYR A 47 5.17 -10.33 -2.06
N ASN A 48 6.36 -10.09 -2.63
CA ASN A 48 7.14 -8.89 -2.32
C ASN A 48 6.40 -7.61 -2.76
N ALA A 49 5.69 -7.67 -3.89
CA ALA A 49 4.87 -6.55 -4.37
C ALA A 49 3.66 -6.30 -3.46
N ALA A 50 2.95 -7.35 -3.04
CA ALA A 50 1.84 -7.25 -2.10
C ALA A 50 2.31 -6.71 -0.74
N LEU A 51 3.41 -7.23 -0.20
CA LEU A 51 4.00 -6.77 1.05
C LEU A 51 4.40 -5.29 0.98
N PHE A 52 4.97 -4.84 -0.14
CA PHE A 52 5.29 -3.42 -0.35
C PHE A 52 4.03 -2.56 -0.26
N VAL A 53 2.96 -2.91 -0.98
CA VAL A 53 1.70 -2.16 -0.93
C VAL A 53 1.14 -2.12 0.49
N VAL A 54 1.06 -3.28 1.14
CA VAL A 54 0.46 -3.45 2.46
C VAL A 54 1.23 -2.70 3.56
N SER A 55 2.56 -2.66 3.49
CA SER A 55 3.41 -2.02 4.51
C SER A 55 3.50 -0.49 4.41
N HIS A 56 3.11 0.14 3.29
CA HIS A 56 3.32 1.58 3.06
C HIS A 56 2.03 2.41 3.21
N CYS A 57 1.58 2.62 4.45
CA CYS A 57 0.34 3.36 4.76
C CYS A 57 0.31 4.82 4.30
N GLY A 58 1.47 5.49 4.20
CA GLY A 58 1.56 6.88 3.70
C GLY A 58 1.41 7.02 2.18
N ILE A 59 1.45 5.91 1.45
CA ILE A 59 1.31 5.87 -0.02
C ILE A 59 -0.04 5.25 -0.40
N PHE A 60 -0.40 4.14 0.25
CA PHE A 60 -1.56 3.33 -0.07
C PHE A 60 -2.62 3.40 1.03
N GLU A 61 -3.82 3.79 0.63
CA GLU A 61 -4.99 3.83 1.51
C GLU A 61 -5.35 2.44 2.03
N ARG A 62 -6.03 2.39 3.17
CA ARG A 62 -6.43 1.12 3.83
C ARG A 62 -7.18 0.18 2.87
N ARG A 63 -8.10 0.72 2.07
CA ARG A 63 -8.89 -0.07 1.12
C ARG A 63 -7.99 -0.74 0.05
N THR A 64 -7.08 0.03 -0.54
CA THR A 64 -6.12 -0.50 -1.53
C THR A 64 -5.25 -1.60 -0.96
N ARG A 65 -4.73 -1.38 0.26
CA ARG A 65 -3.92 -2.39 0.97
C ARG A 65 -4.69 -3.68 1.22
N LYS A 66 -5.93 -3.57 1.71
CA LYS A 66 -6.80 -4.73 1.95
C LYS A 66 -7.10 -5.49 0.65
N MET A 67 -7.51 -4.80 -0.41
CA MET A 67 -7.82 -5.44 -1.70
C MET A 67 -6.62 -6.19 -2.29
N VAL A 68 -5.42 -5.57 -2.27
CA VAL A 68 -4.21 -6.20 -2.79
C VAL A 68 -3.81 -7.42 -1.96
N ARG A 69 -3.95 -7.33 -0.63
CA ARG A 69 -3.69 -8.45 0.28
C ARG A 69 -4.61 -9.63 0.01
N GLU A 70 -5.92 -9.41 0.03
CA GLU A 70 -6.92 -10.46 -0.18
C GLU A 70 -6.76 -11.11 -1.56
N ALA A 71 -6.53 -10.30 -2.61
CA ALA A 71 -6.29 -10.83 -3.94
C ALA A 71 -5.00 -11.64 -4.05
N TYR A 72 -3.93 -11.29 -3.32
CA TYR A 72 -2.72 -12.11 -3.27
C TYR A 72 -2.98 -13.45 -2.54
N GLU A 73 -3.65 -13.41 -1.39
CA GLU A 73 -3.97 -14.61 -0.60
C GLU A 73 -4.92 -15.58 -1.31
N GLU A 74 -5.87 -15.07 -2.09
CA GLU A 74 -6.78 -15.90 -2.89
C GLU A 74 -6.05 -16.60 -4.05
N ARG A 75 -4.99 -15.97 -4.57
CA ARG A 75 -4.34 -16.42 -5.81
C ARG A 75 -3.16 -17.33 -5.62
N PHE A 76 -2.46 -17.22 -4.50
CA PHE A 76 -1.23 -17.96 -4.24
C PHE A 76 -1.32 -18.76 -2.95
N ASP A 77 -0.67 -19.92 -2.93
CA ASP A 77 -0.49 -20.68 -1.69
C ASP A 77 0.46 -19.93 -0.74
N VAL A 78 -0.11 -19.16 0.17
CA VAL A 78 0.66 -18.32 1.10
C VAL A 78 1.24 -19.17 2.22
N SER A 79 2.57 -19.14 2.37
CA SER A 79 3.22 -19.81 3.50
C SER A 79 2.89 -19.13 4.83
N ALA A 80 2.88 -19.90 5.92
CA ALA A 80 2.65 -19.36 7.27
C ALA A 80 3.62 -18.22 7.65
N LYS A 81 4.84 -18.23 7.09
CA LYS A 81 5.81 -17.15 7.28
C LYS A 81 5.37 -15.87 6.59
N GLN A 82 4.94 -15.96 5.33
CA GLN A 82 4.47 -14.82 4.55
C GLN A 82 3.20 -14.22 5.14
N LEU A 83 2.25 -15.07 5.53
CA LEU A 83 0.99 -14.65 6.16
C LEU A 83 1.26 -13.84 7.43
N ARG A 84 2.12 -14.35 8.32
CA ARG A 84 2.51 -13.65 9.55
C ARG A 84 3.18 -12.30 9.29
N GLU A 85 3.92 -12.15 8.20
CA GLU A 85 4.51 -10.85 7.85
C GLU A 85 3.45 -9.87 7.32
N LEU A 86 2.46 -10.35 6.56
CA LEU A 86 1.32 -9.55 6.11
C LEU A 86 0.43 -9.11 7.29
N ASP A 87 0.17 -10.01 8.24
CA ASP A 87 -0.63 -9.75 9.46
C ASP A 87 -0.10 -8.60 10.32
N LYS A 88 1.21 -8.35 10.32
CA LYS A 88 1.79 -7.22 11.06
C LYS A 88 1.24 -5.86 10.64
N TRP A 89 0.74 -5.77 9.41
CA TRP A 89 0.28 -4.54 8.80
C TRP A 89 -1.25 -4.42 8.79
N GLU A 90 -1.95 -5.43 9.31
CA GLU A 90 -3.37 -5.32 9.57
C GLU A 90 -3.61 -4.29 10.67
N PHE A 91 -4.09 -3.13 10.25
CA PHE A 91 -4.66 -2.18 11.16
C PHE A 91 -6.07 -2.66 11.52
N HIS A 92 -6.23 -3.20 12.72
CA HIS A 92 -7.54 -3.25 13.36
C HIS A 92 -7.99 -1.80 13.57
N PRO A 93 -9.07 -1.33 12.93
CA PRO A 93 -9.67 -0.07 13.36
C PRO A 93 -10.16 -0.25 14.81
N PRO A 94 -10.22 0.82 15.63
CA PRO A 94 -11.25 0.83 16.68
C PRO A 94 -12.59 0.49 16.00
N ALA A 95 -13.40 -0.36 16.62
CA ALA A 95 -14.64 -0.89 16.04
C ALA A 95 -15.43 0.21 15.31
N PRO A 96 -16.01 -0.07 14.14
CA PRO A 96 -16.82 0.92 13.45
C PRO A 96 -18.01 1.29 14.35
N GLU A 97 -18.10 2.55 14.77
CA GLU A 97 -19.42 3.14 14.96
C GLU A 97 -20.10 3.04 13.59
N TYR A 98 -21.10 2.17 13.52
CA TYR A 98 -21.98 2.04 12.37
C TYR A 98 -22.53 3.42 12.01
N SER A 99 -22.01 4.03 10.94
CA SER A 99 -22.81 4.92 10.11
C SER A 99 -23.00 4.20 8.78
N GLU A 100 -24.08 3.43 8.73
CA GLU A 100 -24.72 3.10 7.46
C GLU A 100 -25.21 4.41 6.85
N ASP A 101 -24.38 5.08 6.05
CA ASP A 101 -24.86 6.04 5.08
C ASP A 101 -24.03 5.92 3.80
N ASP A 102 -24.55 5.07 2.92
CA ASP A 102 -24.30 5.12 1.48
C ASP A 102 -24.80 6.45 0.93
N LEU A 103 -23.89 7.42 0.72
CA LEU A 103 -24.18 8.60 -0.10
C LEU A 103 -22.99 8.93 -1.01
N THR A 104 -23.28 8.87 -2.31
CA THR A 104 -22.48 9.35 -3.43
C THR A 104 -22.23 10.85 -3.38
N THR A 105 -20.98 11.28 -3.63
CA THR A 105 -20.51 12.69 -3.80
C THR A 105 -20.42 13.40 -2.44
N GLU A 106 -19.26 13.81 -1.93
CA GLU A 106 -18.42 14.91 -2.44
C GLU A 106 -16.91 14.66 -2.17
N SER A 107 -16.06 15.36 -2.91
CA SER A 107 -14.60 15.28 -2.79
C SER A 107 -14.11 15.85 -1.46
N GLU A 108 -13.79 14.99 -0.49
CA GLU A 108 -13.19 15.42 0.77
C GLU A 108 -11.66 15.34 0.68
N ASP A 109 -11.06 16.51 0.69
CA ASP A 109 -9.64 16.81 0.87
C ASP A 109 -9.19 16.33 2.25
N LEU A 110 -8.92 15.03 2.39
CA LEU A 110 -8.39 14.46 3.62
C LEU A 110 -6.86 14.52 3.62
N SER A 111 -6.32 15.73 3.84
CA SER A 111 -4.97 15.89 4.38
C SER A 111 -4.95 15.41 5.82
N PHE A 112 -4.97 14.09 6.02
CA PHE A 112 -4.74 13.49 7.32
C PHE A 112 -3.24 13.60 7.61
N ASP A 113 -2.84 14.70 8.25
CA ASP A 113 -1.49 14.91 8.79
C ASP A 113 -1.17 13.78 9.77
N PHE A 114 -0.44 12.77 9.28
CA PHE A 114 0.10 11.72 10.10
C PHE A 114 1.48 12.17 10.58
N ASP A 115 1.57 12.61 11.85
CA ASP A 115 2.82 13.03 12.49
C ASP A 115 3.90 11.93 12.36
N TYR A 116 5.00 12.27 11.70
CA TYR A 116 6.09 11.38 11.30
C TYR A 116 7.17 11.21 12.38
N ASP A 117 6.82 11.38 13.65
CA ASP A 117 7.83 11.62 14.70
C ASP A 117 8.24 10.36 15.50
N TYR A 118 7.82 9.16 15.11
CA TYR A 118 8.03 7.97 15.95
C TYR A 118 9.30 7.15 15.68
N TYR A 119 10.16 7.51 14.71
CA TYR A 119 11.35 6.68 14.36
C TYR A 119 12.72 7.34 14.56
N SER A 120 12.83 8.47 15.29
CA SER A 120 14.14 9.10 15.50
C SER A 120 14.87 8.77 16.80
N ASP A 121 14.29 8.02 17.74
CA ASP A 121 14.96 7.70 19.02
C ASP A 121 15.12 6.19 19.25
N ARG A 122 16.02 5.57 18.47
CA ARG A 122 16.72 4.38 18.92
C ARG A 122 18.05 4.21 18.19
N SER A 123 19.04 4.99 18.60
CA SER A 123 20.47 4.65 18.43
C SER A 123 21.16 4.61 19.79
#